data_AF-A0A1D2MF91-F1
#
_entry.id   AF-A0A1D2MF91-F1
#
_cell.length_a   1.000
_cell.length_b   1.000
_cell.length_c   1.000
_cell.angle_alpha   90.00
_cell.angle_beta   90.00
_cell.angle_gamma   90.00
#
_symmetry.space_group_name_H-M   'P 1'
#
loop_
_entity.id
_entity.type
_entity.pdbx_description
1 polymer ?
#
loop_
_entity_poly.entity_id
_entity_poly.type
_entity_poly.pdbx_seq_one_letter_code
_entity_poly.pdbx_strand_id
1 'polypeptide(L)'
;MKYLFLFASLVANSFATEYKSNEISASAQVQLKRYSPNWASLDARPLPAWYDDAKVGMFLHWGVFSVPSFGGAWFWKNWKEKSSLFVNFMKQNYKPGFSYPEFAPMFTAEFYDPNQWADIFQNSGAKYVVLTSKLSRKDMPYGASIRHNFR
;
A
#
# COMPACT_ATOMS: atom_id res chain seq x y z
N MET A 1 -4.64 13.99 -83.29
CA MET A 1 -3.26 13.50 -83.52
C MET A 1 -2.64 13.29 -82.15
N LYS A 2 -1.93 12.23 -81.77
CA LYS A 2 -1.48 10.97 -82.38
C LYS A 2 -0.61 10.30 -81.27
N TYR A 3 -0.84 9.02 -80.94
CA TYR A 3 0.04 8.07 -80.21
C TYR A 3 0.42 8.42 -78.74
N LEU A 4 0.28 7.58 -77.70
CA LEU A 4 0.58 6.17 -77.44
C LEU A 4 2.09 5.85 -77.20
N PHE A 5 2.36 5.36 -75.97
CA PHE A 5 3.57 4.71 -75.40
C PHE A 5 4.84 5.55 -75.15
N LEU A 6 5.35 5.56 -73.89
CA LEU A 6 6.60 4.90 -73.49
C LEU A 6 6.99 5.20 -72.01
N PHE A 7 7.37 4.14 -71.29
CA PHE A 7 8.43 4.02 -70.27
C PHE A 7 8.32 4.63 -68.85
N ALA A 8 8.05 3.73 -67.91
CA ALA A 8 8.80 3.40 -66.69
C ALA A 8 9.93 4.32 -66.17
N SER A 9 9.93 4.43 -64.83
CA SER A 9 11.04 4.76 -63.91
C SER A 9 11.44 6.23 -63.80
N LEU A 10 11.10 6.86 -62.66
CA LEU A 10 12.10 7.42 -61.73
C LEU A 10 11.42 8.03 -60.49
N VAL A 11 11.78 7.47 -59.32
CA VAL A 11 12.09 8.19 -58.08
C VAL A 11 11.02 9.19 -57.59
N ALA A 12 10.09 8.68 -56.79
CA ALA A 12 9.43 9.48 -55.77
C ALA A 12 10.44 9.69 -54.62
N ASN A 13 11.15 10.82 -54.63
CA ASN A 13 11.92 11.28 -53.49
C ASN A 13 10.98 11.84 -52.42
N SER A 14 10.89 11.08 -51.32
CA SER A 14 11.13 11.53 -49.95
C SER A 14 10.58 12.90 -49.54
N PHE A 15 9.43 12.90 -48.85
CA PHE A 15 9.20 13.68 -47.63
C PHE A 15 8.17 12.94 -46.77
N ALA A 16 8.54 11.76 -46.28
CA ALA A 16 7.93 11.21 -45.08
C ALA A 16 8.86 11.57 -43.93
N THR A 17 8.44 12.54 -43.13
CA THR A 17 9.08 12.93 -41.87
C THR A 17 9.39 11.69 -41.04
N GLU A 18 10.68 11.51 -40.80
CA GLU A 18 11.30 10.45 -40.02
C GLU A 18 10.81 10.50 -38.56
N TYR A 19 9.83 9.67 -38.23
CA TYR A 19 9.53 9.35 -36.83
C TYR A 19 10.71 8.50 -36.33
N LYS A 20 11.59 9.13 -35.57
CA LYS A 20 12.73 8.48 -34.93
C LYS A 20 12.20 7.46 -33.92
N SER A 21 12.05 6.21 -34.36
CA SER A 21 11.83 5.07 -33.48
C SER A 21 13.09 4.89 -32.65
N ASN A 22 13.10 5.45 -31.44
CA ASN A 22 14.10 5.07 -30.46
C ASN A 22 13.95 3.56 -30.25
N GLU A 23 14.98 2.82 -30.66
CA GLU A 23 15.15 1.41 -30.41
C GLU A 23 14.94 1.17 -28.91
N ILE A 24 13.86 0.49 -28.55
CA ILE A 24 13.72 -0.11 -27.24
C ILE A 24 14.74 -1.25 -27.24
N SER A 25 15.92 -0.96 -26.72
CA SER A 25 16.99 -1.93 -26.52
C SER A 25 16.44 -3.13 -25.74
N ALA A 26 16.43 -4.26 -26.44
CA ALA A 26 16.45 -5.63 -25.96
C ALA A 26 16.39 -5.86 -24.44
N SER A 27 15.24 -6.39 -24.01
CA SER A 27 15.12 -7.48 -23.04
C SER A 27 15.92 -7.37 -21.73
N ALA A 28 15.36 -6.66 -20.75
CA ALA A 28 15.51 -7.08 -19.36
C ALA A 28 14.63 -8.33 -19.16
N GLN A 29 15.16 -9.50 -19.52
CA GLN A 29 14.58 -10.77 -19.06
C GLN A 29 14.69 -10.76 -17.53
N VAL A 30 13.61 -10.41 -16.83
CA VAL A 30 13.55 -10.58 -15.37
C VAL A 30 13.63 -12.08 -15.12
N GLN A 31 14.84 -12.58 -14.89
CA GLN A 31 15.06 -13.97 -14.53
C GLN A 31 14.37 -14.17 -13.18
N LEU A 32 13.19 -14.79 -13.19
CA LEU A 32 12.42 -15.14 -12.00
C LEU A 32 13.24 -16.15 -11.18
N LYS A 33 14.15 -15.63 -10.34
CA LYS A 33 14.92 -16.44 -9.41
C LYS A 33 13.93 -17.00 -8.38
N ARG A 34 13.60 -18.28 -8.54
CA ARG A 34 12.67 -18.98 -7.64
C ARG A 34 13.43 -19.34 -6.36
N TYR A 35 12.90 -18.89 -5.22
CA TYR A 35 13.46 -19.21 -3.91
C TYR A 35 12.88 -20.52 -3.39
N SER A 36 13.73 -21.33 -2.76
CA SER A 36 13.30 -22.52 -2.02
C SER A 36 12.98 -22.13 -0.57
N PRO A 37 12.08 -22.86 0.12
CA PRO A 37 11.70 -22.57 1.51
C PRO A 37 12.78 -23.03 2.52
N ASN A 38 14.02 -22.58 2.34
CA ASN A 38 15.14 -22.80 3.25
C ASN A 38 15.96 -21.51 3.44
N TRP A 39 16.61 -21.37 4.60
CA TRP A 39 17.33 -20.15 4.99
C TRP A 39 18.42 -19.76 4.00
N ALA A 40 19.24 -20.72 3.56
CA ALA A 40 20.31 -20.47 2.60
C ALA A 40 19.79 -19.83 1.29
N SER A 41 18.62 -20.24 0.81
CA SER A 41 17.99 -19.64 -0.37
C SER A 41 17.38 -18.26 -0.10
N LEU A 42 16.72 -18.08 1.05
CA LEU A 42 16.03 -16.84 1.41
C LEU A 42 16.99 -15.71 1.79
N ASP A 43 18.14 -16.02 2.38
CA ASP A 43 19.16 -15.03 2.77
C ASP A 43 19.96 -14.54 1.56
N ALA A 44 19.99 -15.33 0.48
CA ALA A 44 20.58 -14.93 -0.81
C ALA A 44 19.72 -13.92 -1.60
N ARG A 45 18.62 -13.41 -1.02
CA ARG A 45 17.76 -12.39 -1.64
C ARG A 45 18.41 -11.02 -1.54
N PRO A 46 18.71 -10.35 -2.66
CA PRO A 46 19.19 -8.98 -2.60
C PRO A 46 18.10 -8.06 -2.06
N LEU A 47 18.50 -7.02 -1.35
CA LEU A 47 17.61 -5.94 -1.00
C LEU A 47 17.12 -5.26 -2.30
N PRO A 48 15.80 -5.02 -2.48
CA PRO A 48 15.31 -4.28 -3.64
C PRO A 48 15.91 -2.87 -3.67
N ALA A 49 16.46 -2.46 -4.81
CA ALA A 49 17.14 -1.18 -4.96
C ALA A 49 16.28 0.02 -4.51
N TRP A 50 14.98 0.02 -4.89
CA TRP A 50 14.04 1.08 -4.51
C TRP A 50 13.93 1.27 -2.99
N TYR A 51 14.04 0.19 -2.19
CA TYR A 51 13.90 0.25 -0.74
C TYR A 51 15.16 0.83 -0.11
N ASP A 52 16.33 0.49 -0.67
CA ASP A 52 17.56 1.14 -0.25
C ASP A 52 17.52 2.63 -0.61
N ASP A 53 17.11 2.99 -1.81
CA ASP A 53 17.03 4.40 -2.26
C ASP A 53 15.97 5.23 -1.52
N ALA A 54 14.92 4.59 -1.01
CA ALA A 54 13.78 5.26 -0.38
C ALA A 54 14.18 6.08 0.86
N LYS A 55 15.07 5.53 1.72
CA LYS A 55 15.59 6.07 3.00
C LYS A 55 14.56 6.46 4.08
N VAL A 56 13.39 6.99 3.71
CA VAL A 56 12.33 7.45 4.61
C VAL A 56 10.99 6.86 4.15
N GLY A 57 10.26 6.27 5.09
CA GLY A 57 8.89 5.82 4.90
C GLY A 57 8.04 6.08 6.14
N MET A 58 6.72 5.96 5.98
CA MET A 58 5.75 6.16 7.06
C MET A 58 5.05 4.86 7.42
N PHE A 59 4.88 4.62 8.72
CA PHE A 59 4.12 3.48 9.22
C PHE A 59 2.90 3.98 10.00
N LEU A 60 1.71 3.55 9.59
CA LEU A 60 0.46 4.01 10.17
C LEU A 60 -0.19 2.92 11.04
N HIS A 61 -0.34 3.24 12.32
CA HIS A 61 -1.12 2.47 13.28
C HIS A 61 -2.56 3.00 13.33
N TRP A 62 -3.43 2.45 12.48
CA TRP A 62 -4.83 2.81 12.42
C TRP A 62 -5.72 1.57 12.31
N GLY A 63 -6.80 1.54 13.10
CA GLY A 63 -7.75 0.41 13.13
C GLY A 63 -8.77 0.57 14.27
N VAL A 64 -9.48 -0.50 14.61
CA VAL A 64 -10.53 -0.50 15.67
C VAL A 64 -10.04 0.07 17.01
N PHE A 65 -8.78 -0.18 17.36
CA PHE A 65 -8.17 0.35 18.59
C PHE A 65 -8.08 1.88 18.60
N SER A 66 -8.17 2.54 17.45
CA SER A 66 -8.18 4.00 17.33
C SER A 66 -9.54 4.61 17.67
N VAL A 67 -10.64 3.83 17.64
CA VAL A 67 -11.99 4.32 17.97
C VAL A 67 -12.07 4.97 19.37
N PRO A 68 -11.63 4.32 20.46
CA PRO A 68 -11.64 4.96 21.78
C PRO A 68 -10.67 6.14 21.90
N SER A 69 -9.73 6.31 20.97
CA SER A 69 -8.71 7.38 20.99
C SER A 69 -7.97 7.51 22.33
N PHE A 70 -7.78 6.38 23.02
CA PHE A 70 -7.17 6.31 24.35
C PHE A 70 -6.15 5.18 24.40
N GLY A 71 -4.97 5.42 24.98
CA GLY A 71 -3.93 4.39 25.17
C GLY A 71 -3.34 3.74 23.90
N GLY A 72 -3.74 4.21 22.71
CA GLY A 72 -3.18 3.81 21.42
C GLY A 72 -3.41 2.34 21.05
N ALA A 73 -2.49 1.78 20.25
CA ALA A 73 -2.58 0.41 19.75
C ALA A 73 -2.68 -0.66 20.86
N TRP A 74 -2.19 -0.37 22.07
CA TRP A 74 -2.20 -1.29 23.20
C TRP A 74 -3.48 -1.22 24.06
N PHE A 75 -4.48 -0.42 23.64
CA PHE A 75 -5.70 -0.21 24.40
C PHE A 75 -6.36 -1.51 24.86
N TRP A 76 -6.57 -2.45 23.94
CA TRP A 76 -7.22 -3.71 24.27
C TRP A 76 -6.43 -4.52 25.31
N LYS A 77 -5.11 -4.60 25.15
CA LYS A 77 -4.25 -5.33 26.09
C LYS A 77 -4.41 -4.74 27.50
N ASN A 78 -4.24 -3.43 27.63
CA ASN A 78 -4.31 -2.75 28.94
C ASN A 78 -5.70 -2.85 29.56
N TRP A 79 -6.77 -2.80 28.75
CA TRP A 79 -8.13 -2.99 29.23
C TRP A 79 -8.40 -4.45 29.65
N LYS A 80 -7.89 -5.43 28.89
CA LYS A 80 -8.00 -6.86 29.20
C LYS A 80 -7.24 -7.23 30.47
N GLU A 81 -6.06 -6.66 30.67
CA GLU A 81 -5.23 -6.77 31.88
C GLU A 81 -5.79 -5.97 33.07
N LYS A 82 -6.98 -5.36 32.93
CA LYS A 82 -7.70 -4.65 33.98
C LYS A 82 -6.92 -3.50 34.60
N SER A 83 -6.10 -2.81 33.80
CA SER A 83 -5.49 -1.55 34.21
C SER A 83 -6.57 -0.57 34.65
N SER A 84 -6.42 0.01 35.85
CA SER A 84 -7.43 0.87 36.48
C SER A 84 -7.81 2.06 35.59
N LEU A 85 -6.82 2.68 34.93
CA LEU A 85 -7.03 3.78 33.99
C LEU A 85 -7.96 3.39 32.83
N PHE A 86 -7.74 2.23 32.22
CA PHE A 86 -8.51 1.76 31.07
C PHE A 86 -9.90 1.29 31.49
N VAL A 87 -10.01 0.61 32.63
CA VAL A 87 -11.30 0.19 33.18
C VAL A 87 -12.16 1.40 33.54
N ASN A 88 -11.59 2.42 34.17
CA ASN A 88 -12.31 3.64 34.54
C ASN A 88 -12.72 4.44 33.31
N PHE A 89 -11.83 4.58 32.32
CA PHE A 89 -12.17 5.17 31.02
C PHE A 89 -13.38 4.46 30.39
N MET A 90 -13.38 3.13 30.37
CA MET A 90 -14.49 2.36 29.80
C MET A 90 -15.81 2.54 30.57
N LYS A 91 -15.75 2.57 31.91
CA LYS A 91 -16.95 2.81 32.75
C LYS A 91 -17.55 4.20 32.56
N GLN A 92 -16.72 5.21 32.28
CA GLN A 92 -17.16 6.60 32.13
C GLN A 92 -17.71 6.90 30.74
N ASN A 93 -17.20 6.24 29.71
CA ASN A 93 -17.48 6.60 28.32
C ASN A 93 -18.38 5.60 27.58
N TYR A 94 -18.56 4.38 28.10
CA TYR A 94 -19.33 3.33 27.45
C TYR A 94 -20.31 2.64 28.40
N LYS A 95 -21.38 2.07 27.82
CA LYS A 95 -22.41 1.36 28.58
C LYS A 95 -21.83 0.19 29.39
N PRO A 96 -22.44 -0.19 30.53
CA PRO A 96 -22.08 -1.42 31.23
C PRO A 96 -22.16 -2.63 30.30
N GLY A 97 -21.17 -3.53 30.41
CA GLY A 97 -21.10 -4.74 29.58
C GLY A 97 -20.53 -4.53 28.16
N PHE A 98 -20.12 -3.31 27.80
CA PHE A 98 -19.49 -3.05 26.50
C PHE A 98 -18.26 -3.95 26.28
N SER A 99 -18.16 -4.50 25.07
CA SER A 99 -17.12 -5.43 24.64
C SER A 99 -16.31 -4.85 23.48
N TYR A 100 -15.05 -5.27 23.34
CA TYR A 100 -14.18 -4.73 22.29
C TYR A 100 -14.69 -4.90 20.85
N PRO A 101 -15.36 -6.02 20.47
CA PRO A 101 -15.98 -6.14 19.15
C PRO A 101 -17.02 -5.06 18.84
N GLU A 102 -17.67 -4.48 19.84
CA GLU A 102 -18.65 -3.39 19.64
C GLU A 102 -18.00 -2.11 19.12
N PHE A 103 -16.67 -1.96 19.18
CA PHE A 103 -15.96 -0.87 18.50
C PHE A 103 -15.89 -1.05 16.99
N ALA A 104 -15.99 -2.27 16.45
CA ALA A 104 -15.85 -2.52 15.02
C ALA A 104 -16.84 -1.72 14.15
N PRO A 105 -18.17 -1.70 14.43
CA PRO A 105 -19.11 -0.88 13.66
C PRO A 105 -18.93 0.63 13.87
N MET A 106 -18.24 1.05 14.93
CA MET A 106 -17.95 2.45 15.21
C MET A 106 -16.73 2.97 14.44
N PHE A 107 -15.92 2.07 13.87
CA PHE A 107 -14.79 2.43 13.01
C PHE A 107 -15.28 2.72 11.59
N THR A 108 -15.93 3.87 11.40
CA THR A 108 -16.54 4.27 10.13
C THR A 108 -15.58 4.93 9.15
N ALA A 109 -14.48 5.50 9.66
CA ALA A 109 -13.53 6.27 8.87
C ALA A 109 -14.20 7.40 8.05
N GLU A 110 -15.20 8.07 8.64
CA GLU A 110 -16.08 9.03 7.93
C GLU A 110 -15.34 10.18 7.23
N PHE A 111 -14.21 10.62 7.78
CA PHE A 111 -13.38 11.69 7.21
C PHE A 111 -12.11 11.18 6.50
N TYR A 112 -12.07 9.90 6.16
CA TYR A 112 -10.93 9.32 5.46
C TYR A 112 -10.94 9.73 3.98
N ASP A 113 -9.93 10.48 3.57
CA ASP A 113 -9.64 10.79 2.18
C ASP A 113 -8.26 10.22 1.80
N PRO A 114 -8.19 9.16 0.97
CA PRO A 114 -6.93 8.56 0.56
C PRO A 114 -6.06 9.50 -0.28
N ASN A 115 -6.65 10.41 -1.05
CA ASN A 115 -5.90 11.36 -1.88
C ASN A 115 -5.24 12.41 -1.00
N GLN A 116 -5.99 12.98 -0.05
CA GLN A 116 -5.44 13.91 0.93
C GLN A 116 -4.28 13.28 1.71
N TRP A 117 -4.42 12.02 2.10
CA TRP A 117 -3.35 11.30 2.80
C TRP A 117 -2.13 11.07 1.90
N ALA A 118 -2.34 10.65 0.64
CA ALA A 118 -1.27 10.48 -0.33
C ALA A 118 -0.49 11.79 -0.55
N ASP A 119 -1.20 12.92 -0.68
CA ASP A 119 -0.60 14.24 -0.83
C ASP A 119 0.25 14.61 0.39
N ILE A 120 -0.26 14.38 1.60
CA ILE A 120 0.48 14.64 2.85
C ILE A 120 1.74 13.76 2.93
N PHE A 121 1.62 12.47 2.60
CA PHE A 121 2.75 11.53 2.65
C PHE A 121 3.81 11.84 1.59
N GLN A 122 3.40 12.26 0.40
CA GLN A 122 4.33 12.69 -0.63
C GLN A 122 5.05 13.97 -0.21
N ASN A 123 4.31 14.94 0.33
CA ASN A 123 4.86 16.22 0.78
C ASN A 123 5.76 16.10 2.01
N SER A 124 5.59 15.06 2.83
CA SER A 124 6.51 14.76 3.94
C SER A 124 7.86 14.19 3.48
N GLY A 125 7.99 13.86 2.19
CA GLY A 125 9.18 13.24 1.60
C GLY A 125 9.23 11.71 1.73
N ALA A 126 8.19 11.08 2.30
CA ALA A 126 8.12 9.63 2.42
C ALA A 126 8.07 8.97 1.04
N LYS A 127 8.85 7.89 0.87
CA LYS A 127 8.93 7.12 -0.39
C LYS A 127 8.12 5.83 -0.36
N TYR A 128 7.70 5.40 0.82
CA TYR A 128 6.76 4.30 1.00
C TYR A 128 5.91 4.49 2.26
N VAL A 129 4.72 3.91 2.24
CA VAL A 129 3.77 3.94 3.36
C VAL A 129 3.32 2.52 3.65
N VAL A 130 3.31 2.14 4.93
CA VAL A 130 2.83 0.83 5.38
C VAL A 130 1.66 1.03 6.33
N LEU A 131 0.53 0.43 5.98
CA LEU A 131 -0.66 0.40 6.82
C LEU A 131 -0.65 -0.86 7.70
N THR A 132 -1.16 -0.72 8.93
CA THR A 132 -1.34 -1.87 9.81
C THR A 132 -2.44 -2.79 9.25
N SER A 133 -2.05 -3.89 8.61
CA SER A 133 -3.00 -4.88 8.09
C SER A 133 -3.69 -5.67 9.21
N LYS A 134 -2.96 -5.95 10.29
CA LYS A 134 -3.45 -6.62 11.49
C LYS A 134 -2.58 -6.28 12.69
N LEU A 135 -3.21 -5.90 13.80
CA LEU A 135 -2.55 -5.76 15.09
C LEU A 135 -2.61 -7.09 15.87
N SER A 136 -1.64 -7.30 16.78
CA SER A 136 -1.40 -8.52 17.58
C SER A 136 -2.60 -9.46 17.76
N ARG A 137 -2.44 -10.72 17.33
CA ARG A 137 -3.47 -11.77 17.39
C ARG A 137 -3.76 -12.27 18.82
N LYS A 138 -2.82 -12.12 19.76
CA LYS A 138 -3.07 -12.44 21.19
C LYS A 138 -4.08 -11.47 21.83
N ASP A 139 -4.30 -10.35 21.15
CA ASP A 139 -4.97 -9.15 21.63
C ASP A 139 -6.20 -8.81 20.79
N MET A 140 -6.82 -9.77 20.08
CA MET A 140 -8.10 -9.54 19.41
C MET A 140 -9.01 -10.77 19.49
N PRO A 141 -10.29 -10.64 19.90
CA PRO A 141 -11.27 -11.70 19.75
C PRO A 141 -11.48 -12.05 18.27
N TYR A 142 -11.79 -13.33 18.01
CA TYR A 142 -12.05 -13.86 16.66
C TYR A 142 -13.15 -13.00 15.99
N GLY A 143 -12.84 -12.36 14.85
CA GLY A 143 -13.78 -11.49 14.12
C GLY A 143 -13.43 -10.00 14.10
N ALA A 144 -12.50 -9.52 14.94
CA ALA A 144 -12.03 -8.12 14.91
C ALA A 144 -10.97 -7.83 13.83
N SER A 145 -10.73 -8.78 12.91
CA SER A 145 -9.82 -8.59 11.78
C SER A 145 -10.51 -7.70 10.75
N ILE A 146 -10.16 -6.43 10.71
CA ILE A 146 -10.56 -5.55 9.62
C ILE A 146 -9.85 -6.02 8.35
N ARG A 147 -10.61 -6.58 7.41
CA ARG A 147 -10.22 -6.53 5.99
C ARG A 147 -10.48 -5.11 5.54
N HIS A 148 -9.41 -4.36 5.34
CA HIS A 148 -9.46 -3.05 4.73
C HIS A 148 -9.94 -3.23 3.28
N ASN A 149 -11.25 -3.24 3.07
CA ASN A 149 -11.84 -3.05 1.75
C ASN A 149 -11.88 -1.54 1.51
N PHE A 150 -10.71 -0.95 1.30
CA PHE A 150 -10.65 0.33 0.61
C PHE A 150 -11.03 0.03 -0.84
N ARG A 151 -12.25 0.39 -1.21
CA ARG A 151 -12.69 0.40 -2.61
C ARG A 151 -12.11 1.60 -3.32
#